data_AF-A0A1Q3C908-F1
#
_entry.id   AF-A0A1Q3C908-F1
#
_cell.length_a   1.000
_cell.length_b   1.000
_cell.length_c   1.000
_cell.angle_alpha   90.00
_cell.angle_beta   90.00
_cell.angle_gamma   90.00
#
_symmetry.space_group_name_H-M   'P 1'
#
loop_
_entity.id
_entity.type
_entity.pdbx_description
1 polymer ?
#
loop_
_entity_poly.entity_id
_entity_poly.type
_entity_poly.pdbx_seq_one_letter_code
_entity_poly.pdbx_strand_id
1 'polypeptide(L)'
;MGTYMTLIVLLMALISTATPSDIHAKNQDLLVAIEEMKRANYFTFVLLINMSPLEQAALIGNVTFLMPNDRMLSKITMRQNAVSDFLLLHSIPSPLLLEHLEHIPTGSFLPSSLPEFMLNISNNGRRRYFLNNVKIISPNICTAGSSIRCHGIDGVLKATKWPVTSSPMPSCSNITSPTTPGAMPLPPFLSPPTSPANPVLSDPSQSPAPAPAPAPSPSDKDAGPKKSGSSQWLPYGGLLKFLFVMVSVLGVSV
;
A
#
# COMPACT_ATOMS: atom_id res chain seq x y z
N MET A 1 -25.28 -45.73 27.95
CA MET A 1 -26.19 -44.65 27.48
C MET A 1 -25.60 -43.26 27.78
N GLY A 2 -25.32 -42.92 29.05
CA GLY A 2 -24.85 -41.57 29.43
C GLY A 2 -23.50 -41.15 28.84
N THR A 3 -22.51 -42.04 28.82
CA THR A 3 -21.15 -41.78 28.30
C THR A 3 -21.10 -41.50 26.80
N TYR A 4 -21.99 -42.13 26.02
CA TYR A 4 -22.11 -41.88 24.58
C TYR A 4 -22.68 -40.49 24.30
N MET A 5 -23.65 -40.04 25.11
CA MET A 5 -24.21 -38.69 24.97
C MET A 5 -23.19 -37.62 25.36
N THR A 6 -22.38 -37.83 26.39
CA THR A 6 -21.28 -36.90 26.73
C THR A 6 -20.21 -36.85 25.65
N LEU A 7 -19.87 -37.98 25.02
CA LEU A 7 -18.91 -38.02 23.92
C LEU A 7 -19.43 -37.26 22.69
N ILE A 8 -20.72 -37.42 22.36
CA ILE A 8 -21.37 -36.71 21.24
C ILE A 8 -21.41 -35.20 21.52
N VAL A 9 -21.75 -34.77 22.74
CA VAL A 9 -21.76 -33.34 23.12
C VAL A 9 -20.36 -32.73 23.06
N LEU A 10 -19.32 -33.46 23.51
CA LEU A 10 -17.93 -33.03 23.38
C LEU A 10 -17.47 -32.93 21.92
N LEU A 11 -17.88 -33.89 21.07
CA LEU A 11 -17.56 -33.87 19.64
C LEU A 11 -18.23 -32.68 18.93
N MET A 12 -19.49 -32.36 19.26
CA MET A 12 -20.20 -31.21 18.71
C MET A 12 -19.64 -29.86 19.23
N ALA A 13 -19.17 -29.82 20.47
CA ALA A 13 -18.50 -28.64 21.03
C ALA A 13 -17.13 -28.38 20.37
N LEU A 14 -16.39 -29.44 20.01
CA LEU A 14 -15.10 -29.34 19.31
C LEU A 14 -15.25 -28.92 17.83
N ILE A 15 -16.37 -29.24 17.17
CA ILE A 15 -16.64 -28.77 15.80
C ILE A 15 -17.02 -27.27 15.80
N SER A 16 -17.55 -26.74 16.91
CA SER A 16 -18.02 -25.36 17.02
C SER A 16 -16.90 -24.33 17.29
N THR A 17 -15.64 -24.75 17.46
CA THR A 17 -14.51 -23.84 17.73
C THR A 17 -13.73 -23.39 16.48
N ALA A 18 -14.13 -23.79 15.27
CA ALA A 18 -13.55 -23.26 14.03
C ALA A 18 -14.22 -21.93 13.66
N THR A 19 -13.64 -20.80 14.07
CA THR A 19 -14.17 -19.47 13.74
C THR A 19 -14.03 -19.19 12.23
N PRO A 20 -15.13 -19.05 11.46
CA PRO A 20 -15.09 -18.72 10.03
C PRO A 20 -14.75 -17.24 9.74
N SER A 21 -14.38 -16.48 10.77
CA SER A 21 -14.34 -15.01 10.74
C SER A 21 -13.22 -14.44 9.89
N ASP A 22 -12.05 -15.07 9.85
CA ASP A 22 -10.87 -14.50 9.19
C ASP A 22 -11.00 -14.52 7.65
N ILE A 23 -11.45 -15.63 7.08
CA ILE A 23 -11.70 -15.74 5.63
C ILE A 23 -12.82 -14.77 5.21
N HIS A 24 -13.88 -14.67 6.01
CA HIS A 24 -14.98 -13.74 5.75
C HIS A 24 -14.51 -12.27 5.80
N ALA A 25 -13.72 -11.90 6.81
CA ALA A 25 -13.16 -10.55 6.93
C ALA A 25 -12.20 -10.21 5.77
N LYS A 26 -11.35 -11.14 5.36
CA LYS A 26 -10.43 -10.97 4.22
C LYS A 26 -11.16 -10.82 2.89
N ASN A 27 -12.24 -11.59 2.68
CA ASN A 27 -13.10 -11.43 1.51
C ASN A 27 -13.79 -10.07 1.52
N GLN A 28 -14.23 -9.60 2.69
CA GLN A 28 -14.82 -8.26 2.82
C GLN A 28 -13.80 -7.16 2.49
N ASP A 29 -12.57 -7.27 3.00
CA ASP A 29 -11.49 -6.33 2.69
C ASP A 29 -11.18 -6.30 1.18
N LEU A 30 -11.23 -7.44 0.49
CA LEU A 30 -11.08 -7.49 -0.98
C LEU A 30 -12.20 -6.75 -1.70
N LEU A 31 -13.45 -6.95 -1.30
CA LEU A 31 -14.58 -6.25 -1.90
C LEU A 31 -14.48 -4.73 -1.71
N VAL A 32 -14.09 -4.29 -0.50
CA VAL A 32 -13.87 -2.87 -0.18
C VAL A 32 -12.72 -2.31 -1.04
N ALA A 33 -11.60 -3.02 -1.11
CA ALA A 33 -10.45 -2.61 -1.90
C ALA A 33 -10.79 -2.51 -3.39
N ILE A 34 -11.55 -3.47 -3.95
CA ILE A 34 -12.03 -3.43 -5.33
C ILE A 34 -12.87 -2.17 -5.60
N GLU A 35 -13.72 -1.76 -4.66
CA GLU A 35 -14.51 -0.54 -4.80
C GLU A 35 -13.63 0.72 -4.76
N GLU A 36 -12.65 0.78 -3.87
CA GLU A 36 -11.66 1.87 -3.81
C GLU A 36 -10.83 1.94 -5.12
N MET A 37 -10.40 0.80 -5.66
CA MET A 37 -9.68 0.71 -6.94
C MET A 37 -10.51 1.23 -8.11
N LYS A 38 -11.79 0.85 -8.19
CA LYS A 38 -12.72 1.34 -9.22
C LYS A 38 -12.93 2.84 -9.13
N ARG A 39 -13.16 3.36 -7.91
CA ARG A 39 -13.32 4.80 -7.67
C ARG A 39 -12.08 5.60 -8.08
N ALA A 40 -10.90 4.98 -8.02
CA ALA A 40 -9.63 5.54 -8.46
C ALA A 40 -9.30 5.32 -9.95
N ASN A 41 -10.21 4.74 -10.75
CA ASN A 41 -10.07 4.44 -12.18
C ASN A 41 -9.00 3.38 -12.54
N TYR A 42 -8.89 2.31 -11.74
CA TYR A 42 -8.05 1.13 -12.03
C TYR A 42 -8.90 -0.08 -12.46
N PHE A 43 -9.79 0.11 -13.44
CA PHE A 43 -10.79 -0.90 -13.82
C PHE A 43 -10.16 -2.15 -14.44
N THR A 44 -9.09 -1.99 -15.22
CA THR A 44 -8.44 -3.11 -15.89
C THR A 44 -7.69 -3.97 -14.89
N PHE A 45 -7.06 -3.37 -13.86
CA PHE A 45 -6.42 -4.14 -12.80
C PHE A 45 -7.45 -4.94 -11.99
N VAL A 46 -8.60 -4.34 -11.68
CA VAL A 46 -9.74 -5.05 -11.06
C VAL A 46 -10.25 -6.21 -11.91
N LEU A 47 -10.32 -6.03 -13.24
CA LEU A 47 -10.68 -7.11 -14.15
C LEU A 47 -9.68 -8.27 -14.04
N LEU A 48 -8.37 -7.99 -14.00
CA LEU A 48 -7.35 -9.03 -13.84
C LEU A 48 -7.51 -9.81 -12.52
N ILE A 49 -7.78 -9.11 -11.42
CA ILE A 49 -8.08 -9.74 -10.12
C ILE A 49 -9.25 -10.72 -10.24
N ASN A 50 -10.35 -10.30 -10.89
CA ASN A 50 -11.55 -11.13 -11.04
C ASN A 50 -11.37 -12.31 -12.02
N MET A 51 -10.42 -12.21 -12.96
CA MET A 51 -10.16 -13.22 -13.99
C MET A 51 -9.12 -14.27 -13.55
N SER A 52 -8.39 -14.02 -12.46
CA SER A 52 -7.48 -15.00 -11.88
C SER A 52 -8.28 -15.91 -10.94
N PRO A 53 -8.21 -17.25 -11.10
CA PRO A 53 -8.59 -18.19 -10.05
C PRO A 53 -7.48 -18.10 -9.00
N LEU A 54 -7.45 -16.97 -8.33
CA LEU A 54 -6.47 -16.63 -7.34
C LEU A 54 -6.86 -17.47 -6.14
N GLU A 55 -6.33 -18.69 -6.09
CA GLU A 55 -6.52 -19.59 -4.96
C GLU A 55 -6.36 -18.76 -3.70
N GLN A 56 -7.38 -18.90 -2.87
CA GLN A 56 -7.74 -18.04 -1.75
C GLN A 56 -6.69 -17.97 -0.61
N ALA A 57 -5.40 -18.18 -0.90
CA ALA A 57 -4.29 -18.25 0.03
C ALA A 57 -3.11 -17.31 -0.32
N ALA A 58 -2.81 -17.05 -1.60
CA ALA A 58 -1.60 -16.30 -1.96
C ALA A 58 -1.75 -14.76 -1.90
N LEU A 59 -2.97 -14.24 -2.13
CA LEU A 59 -3.29 -12.81 -2.02
C LEU A 59 -4.44 -12.52 -1.05
N ILE A 60 -5.05 -13.56 -0.46
CA ILE A 60 -6.11 -13.44 0.55
C ILE A 60 -5.44 -13.37 1.92
N GLY A 61 -4.91 -12.20 2.20
CA GLY A 61 -4.27 -11.85 3.46
C GLY A 61 -3.08 -10.95 3.21
N ASN A 62 -3.10 -9.78 3.85
CA ASN A 62 -1.95 -8.90 4.02
C ASN A 62 -1.15 -8.64 2.73
N VAL A 63 -1.71 -7.84 1.83
CA VAL A 63 -1.12 -7.56 0.52
C VAL A 63 -1.12 -6.06 0.22
N THR A 64 -0.11 -5.63 -0.53
CA THR A 64 -0.12 -4.35 -1.24
C THR A 64 -0.15 -4.57 -2.73
N PHE A 65 -1.19 -4.10 -3.42
CA PHE A 65 -1.23 -4.08 -4.88
C PHE A 65 -0.49 -2.88 -5.47
N LEU A 66 0.31 -3.12 -6.49
CA LEU A 66 1.05 -2.12 -7.26
C LEU A 66 0.42 -2.04 -8.65
N MET A 67 -0.54 -1.14 -8.83
CA MET A 67 -1.48 -1.17 -9.94
C MET A 67 -1.03 -0.27 -11.10
N PRO A 68 -0.67 -0.81 -12.27
CA PRO A 68 -0.55 0.01 -13.46
C PRO A 68 -1.93 0.56 -13.84
N ASN A 69 -1.98 1.80 -14.33
CA ASN A 69 -3.23 2.39 -14.81
C ASN A 69 -3.74 1.70 -16.10
N ASP A 70 -5.03 1.90 -16.39
CA ASP A 70 -5.71 1.28 -17.53
C ASP A 70 -5.05 1.61 -18.88
N ARG A 71 -4.47 2.82 -19.03
CA ARG A 71 -3.77 3.24 -20.26
C ARG A 71 -2.48 2.44 -20.49
N MET A 72 -1.82 1.98 -19.43
CA MET A 72 -0.63 1.12 -19.56
C MET A 72 -1.04 -0.33 -19.81
N LEU A 73 -2.08 -0.80 -19.10
CA LEU A 73 -2.58 -2.16 -19.26
C LEU A 73 -3.20 -2.40 -20.66
N SER A 74 -3.73 -1.37 -21.32
CA SER A 74 -4.24 -1.51 -22.70
C SER A 74 -3.16 -1.75 -23.76
N LYS A 75 -1.88 -1.54 -23.41
CA LYS A 75 -0.74 -1.70 -24.33
C LYS A 75 0.03 -3.00 -24.13
N ILE A 76 -0.28 -3.76 -23.08
CA ILE A 76 0.39 -5.03 -22.80
C ILE A 76 -0.37 -6.19 -23.45
N THR A 77 0.38 -7.13 -24.01
CA THR A 77 -0.17 -8.40 -24.49
C THR A 77 0.08 -9.46 -23.42
N MET A 78 -0.97 -9.91 -22.76
CA MET A 78 -0.90 -10.91 -21.70
C MET A 78 -1.70 -12.15 -22.10
N ARG A 79 -1.12 -13.34 -21.91
CA ARG A 79 -1.86 -14.60 -22.05
C ARG A 79 -2.66 -14.86 -20.78
N GLN A 80 -3.80 -15.54 -20.89
CA GLN A 80 -4.68 -15.81 -19.75
C GLN A 80 -3.96 -16.57 -18.61
N ASN A 81 -3.07 -17.50 -18.95
CA ASN A 81 -2.29 -18.26 -17.97
C ASN A 81 -1.19 -17.45 -17.27
N ALA A 82 -0.90 -16.22 -17.73
CA ALA A 82 0.09 -15.33 -17.12
C ALA A 82 -0.53 -14.28 -16.18
N VAL A 83 -1.87 -14.25 -16.04
CA VAL A 83 -2.57 -13.27 -15.21
C VAL A 83 -2.20 -13.41 -13.74
N SER A 84 -2.13 -14.65 -13.22
CA SER A 84 -1.75 -14.89 -11.82
C SER A 84 -0.32 -14.42 -11.53
N ASP A 85 0.66 -14.80 -12.36
CA ASP A 85 2.04 -14.36 -12.21
C ASP A 85 2.18 -12.84 -12.32
N PHE A 86 1.39 -12.22 -13.21
CA PHE A 86 1.34 -10.78 -13.32
C PHE A 86 0.86 -10.11 -12.03
N LEU A 87 -0.24 -10.59 -11.43
CA LEU A 87 -0.77 -10.07 -10.17
C LEU A 87 0.20 -10.31 -9.00
N LEU A 88 0.84 -11.48 -8.95
CA LEU A 88 1.84 -11.82 -7.94
C LEU A 88 3.08 -10.91 -8.04
N LEU A 89 3.55 -10.63 -9.25
CA LEU A 89 4.66 -9.70 -9.48
C LEU A 89 4.30 -8.25 -9.11
N HIS A 90 3.02 -7.90 -9.27
CA HIS A 90 2.45 -6.59 -8.92
C HIS A 90 1.85 -6.56 -7.51
N SER A 91 2.35 -7.40 -6.62
CA SER A 91 1.95 -7.37 -5.21
C SER A 91 3.13 -7.56 -4.28
N ILE A 92 3.01 -7.02 -3.07
CA ILE A 92 3.93 -7.21 -1.94
C ILE A 92 3.15 -7.99 -0.88
N PRO A 93 3.70 -9.06 -0.28
CA PRO A 93 3.02 -9.88 0.73
C PRO A 93 3.02 -9.19 2.11
N SER A 94 2.64 -7.91 2.16
CA SER A 94 2.43 -7.11 3.37
C SER A 94 1.58 -5.88 3.04
N PRO A 95 0.68 -5.41 3.93
CA PRO A 95 -0.14 -4.22 3.74
C PRO A 95 0.67 -2.95 4.08
N LEU A 96 1.32 -2.37 3.09
CA LEU A 96 2.20 -1.22 3.19
C LEU A 96 1.50 0.03 2.67
N LEU A 97 1.33 1.03 3.54
CA LEU A 97 1.03 2.39 3.15
C LEU A 97 2.29 3.08 2.61
N LEU A 98 2.13 4.22 1.92
CA LEU A 98 3.27 5.00 1.43
C LEU A 98 4.18 5.40 2.59
N GLU A 99 3.59 5.76 3.72
CA GLU A 99 4.32 6.16 4.93
C GLU A 99 5.23 5.02 5.41
N HIS A 100 4.78 3.76 5.34
CA HIS A 100 5.64 2.61 5.68
C HIS A 100 6.80 2.46 4.70
N LEU A 101 6.52 2.62 3.41
CA LEU A 101 7.51 2.54 2.33
C LEU A 101 8.58 3.64 2.45
N GLU A 102 8.20 4.85 2.85
CA GLU A 102 9.12 5.99 3.00
C GLU A 102 10.18 5.80 4.09
N HIS A 103 9.92 4.94 5.08
CA HIS A 103 10.88 4.60 6.13
C HIS A 103 11.90 3.53 5.70
N ILE A 104 11.68 2.89 4.54
CA ILE A 104 12.61 1.87 4.05
C ILE A 104 13.77 2.56 3.33
N PRO A 105 15.04 2.26 3.70
CA PRO A 105 16.19 2.90 3.07
C PRO A 105 16.26 2.63 1.56
N THR A 106 16.65 3.65 0.78
CA THR A 106 17.00 3.49 -0.64
C THR A 106 18.07 2.41 -0.83
N GLY A 107 17.90 1.56 -1.84
CA GLY A 107 18.75 0.40 -2.12
C GLY A 107 18.31 -0.88 -1.41
N SER A 108 17.28 -0.82 -0.57
CA SER A 108 16.66 -2.01 0.03
C SER A 108 15.84 -2.79 -0.99
N PHE A 109 15.58 -4.06 -0.67
CA PHE A 109 14.75 -4.94 -1.49
C PHE A 109 13.52 -5.41 -0.72
N LEU A 110 12.36 -5.36 -1.36
CA LEU A 110 11.13 -5.97 -0.87
C LEU A 110 10.78 -7.21 -1.69
N PRO A 111 10.25 -8.29 -1.08
CA PRO A 111 9.72 -9.39 -1.86
C PRO A 111 8.47 -8.94 -2.61
N SER A 112 8.31 -9.39 -3.84
CA SER A 112 6.99 -9.48 -4.47
C SER A 112 6.28 -10.74 -3.99
N SER A 113 4.96 -10.85 -4.20
CA SER A 113 4.24 -12.09 -3.92
C SER A 113 4.56 -13.19 -4.93
N LEU A 114 5.22 -12.88 -6.04
CA LEU A 114 5.81 -13.87 -6.93
C LEU A 114 7.16 -14.33 -6.35
N PRO A 115 7.34 -15.62 -6.01
CA PRO A 115 8.58 -16.12 -5.42
C PRO A 115 9.81 -15.79 -6.24
N GLU A 116 10.96 -15.55 -5.57
CA GLU A 116 12.27 -15.20 -6.18
C GLU A 116 12.37 -13.80 -6.81
N PHE A 117 11.28 -13.02 -6.85
CA PHE A 117 11.28 -11.68 -7.41
C PHE A 117 11.30 -10.62 -6.33
N MET A 118 12.28 -9.73 -6.42
CA MET A 118 12.50 -8.64 -5.48
C MET A 118 12.26 -7.27 -6.15
N LEU A 119 11.77 -6.33 -5.35
CA LEU A 119 11.53 -4.94 -5.72
C LEU A 119 12.58 -4.07 -5.05
N ASN A 120 13.51 -3.53 -5.85
CA ASN A 120 14.48 -2.55 -5.40
C ASN A 120 13.79 -1.22 -5.12
N ILE A 121 14.01 -0.69 -3.92
CA ILE A 121 13.47 0.59 -3.47
C ILE A 121 14.44 1.71 -3.82
N SER A 122 13.89 2.77 -4.41
CA SER A 122 14.59 4.05 -4.45
C SER A 122 13.66 5.19 -4.06
N ASN A 123 14.11 5.97 -3.08
CA ASN A 123 13.46 7.20 -2.66
C ASN A 123 14.37 8.38 -3.05
N ASN A 124 13.90 9.18 -4.00
CA ASN A 124 14.61 10.36 -4.50
C ASN A 124 14.12 11.66 -3.82
N GLY A 125 13.49 11.54 -2.65
CA GLY A 125 12.85 12.64 -1.93
C GLY A 125 11.63 13.21 -2.66
N ARG A 126 10.99 14.25 -2.08
CA ARG A 126 9.82 14.95 -2.65
C ARG A 126 8.71 14.00 -3.14
N ARG A 127 8.42 12.93 -2.38
CA ARG A 127 7.42 11.90 -2.75
C ARG A 127 7.69 11.19 -4.09
N ARG A 128 8.96 11.11 -4.49
CA ARG A 128 9.39 10.34 -5.66
C ARG A 128 9.92 9.00 -5.18
N TYR A 129 8.99 8.08 -4.96
CA TYR A 129 9.26 6.73 -4.55
C TYR A 129 9.12 5.77 -5.73
N PHE A 130 10.06 4.84 -5.86
CA PHE A 130 10.12 3.91 -6.98
C PHE A 130 10.38 2.48 -6.50
N LEU A 131 9.78 1.53 -7.20
CA LEU A 131 9.97 0.09 -7.06
C LEU A 131 10.44 -0.45 -8.41
N ASN A 132 11.65 -1.02 -8.49
CA ASN A 132 12.28 -1.45 -9.76
C ASN A 132 12.23 -0.35 -10.84
N ASN A 133 12.59 0.88 -10.47
CA ASN A 133 12.55 2.07 -11.32
C ASN A 133 11.15 2.50 -11.81
N VAL A 134 10.08 1.86 -11.33
CA VAL A 134 8.70 2.27 -11.59
C VAL A 134 8.19 3.15 -10.46
N LYS A 135 7.72 4.35 -10.80
CA LYS A 135 7.30 5.37 -9.83
C LYS A 135 5.93 5.05 -9.24
N ILE A 136 5.74 5.25 -7.93
CA ILE A 136 4.40 5.37 -7.33
C ILE A 136 3.82 6.75 -7.68
N ILE A 137 2.65 6.77 -8.32
CA ILE A 137 1.96 7.99 -8.77
C ILE A 137 0.67 8.27 -8.03
N SER A 138 0.02 7.24 -7.49
CA SER A 138 -1.23 7.36 -6.74
C SER A 138 -1.11 6.55 -5.45
N PRO A 139 -0.52 7.11 -4.39
CA PRO A 139 -0.33 6.37 -3.14
C PRO A 139 -1.63 6.21 -2.37
N ASN A 140 -1.69 5.18 -1.51
CA ASN A 140 -2.74 4.98 -0.51
C ASN A 140 -4.17 5.02 -1.10
N ILE A 141 -4.41 4.27 -2.19
CA ILE A 141 -5.75 4.18 -2.81
C ILE A 141 -6.69 3.35 -1.93
N CYS A 142 -6.24 2.17 -1.49
CA CYS A 142 -7.03 1.27 -0.65
C CYS A 142 -6.68 1.51 0.82
N THR A 143 -7.58 2.09 1.60
CA THR A 143 -7.32 2.48 3.00
C THR A 143 -8.42 2.07 3.97
N ALA A 144 -9.64 1.81 3.49
CA ALA A 144 -10.76 1.44 4.34
C ALA A 144 -10.63 0.04 4.96
N GLY A 145 -10.06 -0.92 4.23
CA GLY A 145 -9.76 -2.27 4.74
C GLY A 145 -8.53 -2.29 5.66
N SER A 146 -8.23 -3.44 6.25
CA SER A 146 -7.03 -3.61 7.09
C SER A 146 -5.92 -4.41 6.42
N SER A 147 -6.30 -5.39 5.60
CA SER A 147 -5.40 -6.39 5.02
C SER A 147 -4.93 -6.06 3.61
N ILE A 148 -5.58 -5.12 2.92
CA ILE A 148 -5.25 -4.76 1.54
C ILE A 148 -4.88 -3.28 1.45
N ARG A 149 -3.70 -3.03 0.90
CA ARG A 149 -3.26 -1.71 0.47
C ARG A 149 -3.11 -1.71 -1.04
N CYS A 150 -3.24 -0.55 -1.65
CA CYS A 150 -2.99 -0.45 -3.07
C CYS A 150 -2.43 0.92 -3.44
N HIS A 151 -1.47 0.91 -4.37
CA HIS A 151 -0.82 2.09 -4.91
C HIS A 151 -0.87 2.02 -6.43
N GLY A 152 -1.16 3.14 -7.07
CA GLY A 152 -1.00 3.29 -8.51
C GLY A 152 0.44 3.54 -8.88
N ILE A 153 0.92 2.85 -9.91
CA ILE A 153 2.30 2.96 -10.41
C ILE A 153 2.35 3.43 -11.87
N ASP A 154 3.45 4.08 -12.26
CA ASP A 154 3.71 4.61 -13.62
C ASP A 154 4.55 3.67 -14.47
N GLY A 155 4.12 2.41 -14.52
CA GLY A 155 4.77 1.40 -15.34
C GLY A 155 4.22 0.01 -15.03
N VAL A 156 4.80 -0.97 -15.71
CA VAL A 156 4.56 -2.38 -15.46
C VAL A 156 5.85 -2.95 -14.89
N LEU A 157 5.77 -3.57 -13.72
CA LEU A 157 6.90 -4.22 -13.10
C LEU A 157 7.36 -5.38 -13.96
N LYS A 158 8.67 -5.50 -14.11
CA LYS A 158 9.31 -6.60 -14.83
C LYS A 158 9.92 -7.56 -13.85
N ALA A 159 9.91 -8.82 -14.24
CA ALA A 159 10.55 -9.92 -13.54
C ALA A 159 12.08 -9.66 -13.45
N THR A 160 12.53 -9.15 -12.31
CA THR A 160 13.96 -9.09 -11.97
C THR A 160 14.24 -10.15 -10.91
N LYS A 161 14.75 -11.31 -11.35
CA LYS A 161 15.19 -12.34 -10.43
C LYS A 161 16.35 -11.81 -9.59
N TRP A 162 16.35 -12.14 -8.30
CA TRP A 162 17.51 -11.88 -7.46
C TRP A 162 18.74 -12.57 -8.09
N PRO A 163 19.85 -11.85 -8.36
CA PRO A 163 21.09 -12.51 -8.68
C PRO A 163 21.48 -13.31 -7.43
N VAL A 164 21.31 -14.63 -7.48
CA VAL A 164 21.92 -15.54 -6.52
C VAL A 164 23.42 -15.48 -6.78
N THR A 165 24.06 -14.40 -6.34
CA THR A 165 25.50 -14.42 -6.13
C THR A 165 25.69 -15.44 -5.02
N SER A 166 26.31 -16.57 -5.35
CA SER A 166 26.71 -17.63 -4.43
C SER A 166 27.81 -17.16 -3.47
N SER A 167 27.69 -15.95 -2.90
CA SER A 167 28.51 -15.54 -1.79
C SER A 167 27.84 -16.03 -0.51
N PRO A 168 28.55 -16.75 0.37
CA PRO A 168 27.99 -17.23 1.63
C PRO A 168 27.41 -16.03 2.38
N MET A 169 26.15 -16.12 2.80
CA MET A 169 25.59 -15.18 3.77
C MET A 169 26.56 -15.10 4.95
N PRO A 170 26.90 -13.90 5.47
CA PRO A 170 27.60 -13.81 6.73
C PRO A 170 26.66 -14.41 7.78
N SER A 171 26.98 -15.63 8.21
CA SER A 171 26.31 -16.28 9.31
C SER A 171 26.47 -15.39 10.53
N CYS A 172 25.36 -14.90 11.07
CA CYS A 172 25.34 -14.31 12.40
C CYS A 172 25.48 -15.46 13.41
N SER A 173 26.69 -16.02 13.52
CA SER A 173 27.02 -17.05 14.49
C SER A 173 27.78 -16.45 15.67
N ASN A 174 27.14 -16.60 16.83
CA ASN A 174 27.68 -16.57 18.18
C ASN A 174 28.14 -15.22 18.76
N ILE A 175 27.16 -14.52 19.32
CA ILE A 175 27.34 -13.77 20.57
C ILE A 175 27.86 -14.77 21.62
N THR A 176 29.15 -14.71 21.90
CA THR A 176 29.70 -15.32 23.11
C THR A 176 29.62 -14.26 24.19
N SER A 177 28.92 -14.58 25.28
CA SER A 177 28.68 -13.71 26.43
C SER A 177 29.96 -13.07 26.99
N PRO A 178 29.87 -11.89 27.64
CA PRO A 178 31.02 -11.14 28.10
C PRO A 178 31.59 -11.73 29.40
N THR A 179 32.90 -11.98 29.43
CA THR A 179 33.66 -12.18 30.66
C THR A 179 34.07 -10.81 31.22
N THR A 180 33.68 -10.56 32.46
CA THR A 180 33.93 -9.35 33.27
C THR A 180 35.39 -9.28 33.80
N PRO A 181 35.81 -8.21 34.53
CA PRO A 181 36.66 -7.12 34.06
C PRO A 181 38.12 -7.16 34.58
N GLY A 182 39.07 -6.71 33.76
CA GLY A 182 40.46 -6.50 34.16
C GLY A 182 40.93 -5.06 33.91
N ALA A 183 41.13 -4.32 35.00
CA ALA A 183 41.97 -3.13 35.22
C ALA A 183 42.21 -2.09 34.08
N MET A 184 41.85 -0.84 34.41
CA MET A 184 42.16 0.39 33.64
C MET A 184 43.66 0.63 33.44
N PRO A 185 44.00 1.50 32.45
CA PRO A 185 44.64 2.78 32.82
C PRO A 185 43.87 4.00 32.29
N LEU A 186 43.78 5.02 33.14
CA LEU A 186 43.19 6.34 32.88
C LEU A 186 43.84 7.05 31.68
N PRO A 187 43.06 7.75 30.82
CA PRO A 187 43.56 8.82 29.96
C PRO A 187 43.75 10.14 30.76
N PRO A 188 44.69 11.02 30.35
CA PRO A 188 44.95 12.28 31.03
C PRO A 188 43.77 13.26 30.89
N PHE A 189 43.36 13.83 32.02
CA PHE A 189 42.35 14.88 32.15
C PHE A 189 42.76 16.14 31.36
N LEU A 190 41.89 16.57 30.43
CA LEU A 190 41.90 17.93 29.89
C LEU A 190 40.89 18.77 30.67
N SER A 191 41.39 19.76 31.40
CA SER A 191 40.59 20.74 32.13
C SER A 191 39.69 21.57 31.18
N PRO A 192 38.47 21.94 31.58
CA PRO A 192 37.64 22.85 30.81
C PRO A 192 38.13 24.31 30.97
N PRO A 193 38.17 25.13 29.90
CA PRO A 193 38.51 26.54 30.04
C PRO A 193 37.35 27.35 30.60
N THR A 194 37.72 28.24 31.49
CA THR A 194 36.94 29.23 32.24
C THR A 194 36.23 30.22 31.32
N SER A 195 34.97 30.57 31.64
CA SER A 195 34.24 31.70 31.02
C SER A 195 34.93 33.03 31.30
N PRO A 196 35.00 33.94 30.31
CA PRO A 196 35.12 35.37 30.55
C PRO A 196 33.76 36.07 30.38
N ALA A 197 33.63 37.13 31.18
CA ALA A 197 32.48 37.99 31.39
C ALA A 197 31.93 38.68 30.12
N ASN A 198 30.61 38.96 30.17
CA ASN A 198 29.94 39.97 29.37
C ASN A 198 30.59 41.36 29.55
N PRO A 199 30.51 42.20 28.51
CA PRO A 199 30.05 43.56 28.72
C PRO A 199 28.82 43.89 27.86
N VAL A 200 27.85 44.48 28.55
CA VAL A 200 26.71 45.24 28.05
C VAL A 200 27.21 46.50 27.33
N LEU A 201 26.71 46.81 26.12
CA LEU A 201 26.09 48.11 25.76
C LEU A 201 25.62 48.18 24.27
N SER A 202 24.50 48.88 24.06
CA SER A 202 24.02 49.57 22.84
C SER A 202 23.42 48.79 21.65
N ASP A 203 22.10 48.53 21.70
CA ASP A 203 20.98 49.20 20.97
C ASP A 203 21.21 49.84 19.56
N PRO A 204 20.15 50.16 18.77
CA PRO A 204 19.40 49.28 17.85
C PRO A 204 19.34 49.86 16.41
N SER A 205 18.58 49.19 15.53
CA SER A 205 18.00 49.69 14.26
C SER A 205 18.74 49.35 12.97
N GLN A 206 18.18 48.39 12.22
CA GLN A 206 17.71 48.69 10.87
C GLN A 206 16.68 47.67 10.38
N SER A 207 15.49 48.19 10.10
CA SER A 207 14.34 47.53 9.48
C SER A 207 14.62 47.20 8.01
N PRO A 208 13.98 46.18 7.42
CA PRO A 208 14.26 45.74 6.05
C PRO A 208 13.59 46.64 5.00
N ALA A 209 14.31 46.95 3.92
CA ALA A 209 13.75 47.66 2.77
C ALA A 209 12.89 46.73 1.87
N PRO A 210 11.78 47.21 1.26
CA PRO A 210 10.81 46.38 0.56
C PRO A 210 11.16 46.14 -0.93
N ALA A 211 10.66 45.02 -1.46
CA ALA A 211 10.74 44.63 -2.87
C ALA A 211 9.99 45.59 -3.82
N PRO A 212 10.46 45.77 -5.07
CA PRO A 212 9.68 46.41 -6.13
C PRO A 212 8.63 45.47 -6.74
N ALA A 213 7.50 46.06 -7.12
CA ALA A 213 6.29 45.45 -7.68
C ALA A 213 6.47 44.70 -9.02
N PRO A 214 5.55 43.78 -9.38
CA PRO A 214 5.56 43.08 -10.67
C PRO A 214 5.12 43.97 -11.83
N ALA A 215 5.77 43.79 -12.98
CA ALA A 215 5.39 44.38 -14.27
C ALA A 215 4.09 43.75 -14.84
N PRO A 216 3.32 44.50 -15.65
CA PRO A 216 2.01 44.09 -16.15
C PRO A 216 2.07 43.04 -17.27
N SER A 217 1.04 42.18 -17.30
CA SER A 217 0.75 41.24 -18.40
C SER A 217 0.26 41.97 -19.66
N PRO A 218 0.57 41.48 -20.88
CA PRO A 218 -0.12 41.92 -22.07
C PRO A 218 -1.42 41.13 -22.29
N SER A 219 -2.56 41.83 -22.24
CA SER A 219 -3.72 41.60 -23.13
C SER A 219 -3.26 41.91 -24.57
N ASP A 220 -3.79 41.35 -25.67
CA ASP A 220 -5.18 41.13 -26.03
C ASP A 220 -5.24 40.52 -27.47
N LYS A 221 -6.38 39.90 -27.83
CA LYS A 221 -6.90 39.60 -29.19
C LYS A 221 -6.34 38.34 -29.88
N ASP A 222 -7.14 37.41 -30.42
CA ASP A 222 -8.32 37.65 -31.26
C ASP A 222 -9.29 36.43 -31.36
N ALA A 223 -10.56 36.78 -31.59
CA ALA A 223 -11.65 36.07 -32.29
C ALA A 223 -12.08 34.61 -31.93
N GLY A 224 -13.28 34.48 -31.32
CA GLY A 224 -14.10 33.25 -31.35
C GLY A 224 -14.88 33.09 -32.68
N PRO A 225 -16.11 32.53 -32.73
CA PRO A 225 -16.84 31.68 -31.77
C PRO A 225 -17.45 30.41 -32.44
N LYS A 226 -18.02 29.48 -31.67
CA LYS A 226 -19.42 29.01 -31.86
C LYS A 226 -19.91 28.10 -30.73
N LYS A 227 -21.18 28.34 -30.42
CA LYS A 227 -22.01 27.90 -29.31
C LYS A 227 -23.11 26.99 -29.88
N SER A 228 -23.41 25.89 -29.20
CA SER A 228 -24.71 25.19 -29.18
C SER A 228 -24.60 24.08 -28.12
N GLY A 229 -25.45 23.89 -27.11
CA GLY A 229 -26.77 24.41 -26.83
C GLY A 229 -27.75 23.27 -26.56
N SER A 230 -28.11 23.07 -25.28
CA SER A 230 -29.33 22.37 -24.77
C SER A 230 -29.37 20.83 -24.88
N SER A 231 -29.96 20.05 -23.95
CA SER A 231 -31.04 20.31 -22.99
C SER A 231 -31.01 19.32 -21.81
N GLN A 232 -31.64 19.72 -20.69
CA GLN A 232 -31.94 18.96 -19.49
C GLN A 232 -32.82 17.71 -19.77
N TRP A 233 -32.91 16.80 -18.79
CA TRP A 233 -34.16 16.33 -18.14
C TRP A 233 -33.82 15.13 -17.20
N LEU A 234 -33.90 15.36 -15.89
CA LEU A 234 -34.31 14.35 -14.89
C LEU A 234 -35.87 14.34 -14.89
N PRO A 235 -36.62 13.37 -14.30
CA PRO A 235 -36.25 12.58 -13.12
C PRO A 235 -36.87 11.16 -12.99
N TYR A 236 -36.58 10.50 -11.84
CA TYR A 236 -37.46 9.59 -11.08
C TYR A 236 -37.80 8.17 -11.62
N GLY A 237 -37.50 7.15 -10.81
CA GLY A 237 -38.23 5.87 -10.81
C GLY A 237 -37.39 4.63 -10.54
N GLY A 238 -37.30 4.18 -9.28
CA GLY A 238 -36.67 2.88 -9.00
C GLY A 238 -36.60 2.41 -7.55
N LEU A 239 -37.42 2.94 -6.65
CA LEU A 239 -37.36 2.61 -5.21
C LEU A 239 -38.38 1.52 -4.78
N LEU A 240 -38.74 0.59 -5.67
CA LEU A 240 -39.86 -0.34 -5.43
C LEU A 240 -39.58 -1.83 -5.76
N LYS A 241 -38.31 -2.26 -5.80
CA LYS A 241 -37.96 -3.68 -5.99
C LYS A 241 -37.49 -4.41 -4.73
N PHE A 242 -37.47 -3.76 -3.56
CA PHE A 242 -36.94 -4.35 -2.33
C PHE A 242 -37.95 -5.05 -1.41
N LEU A 243 -39.25 -5.07 -1.76
CA LEU A 243 -40.29 -5.54 -0.82
C LEU A 243 -40.99 -6.86 -1.20
N PHE A 244 -40.61 -7.51 -2.31
CA PHE A 244 -41.29 -8.74 -2.77
C PHE A 244 -40.50 -10.05 -2.61
N VAL A 245 -39.29 -10.02 -2.03
CA VAL A 245 -38.47 -11.24 -1.86
C VAL A 245 -38.44 -11.74 -0.40
N MET A 246 -38.94 -10.96 0.57
CA MET A 246 -38.88 -11.33 2.00
C MET A 246 -40.07 -12.16 2.51
N VAL A 247 -41.05 -12.51 1.67
CA VAL A 247 -42.23 -13.28 2.09
C VAL A 247 -42.16 -14.77 1.71
N SER A 248 -41.14 -15.21 0.97
CA SER A 248 -41.06 -16.60 0.49
C SER A 248 -40.15 -17.54 1.30
N VAL A 249 -39.57 -17.09 2.43
CA VAL A 249 -38.59 -17.90 3.20
C VAL A 249 -39.07 -18.24 4.63
N LEU A 250 -40.29 -17.89 5.01
CA LEU A 250 -40.86 -18.20 6.35
C LEU A 250 -41.99 -19.23 6.28
N GLY A 251 -41.77 -20.36 5.61
CA GLY A 251 -42.86 -21.31 5.39
C GLY A 251 -42.48 -22.76 5.13
N VAL A 252 -41.47 -23.33 5.80
CA VAL A 252 -41.38 -24.79 5.98
C VAL A 252 -40.64 -25.12 7.29
N SER A 253 -41.40 -25.40 8.35
CA SER A 253 -41.06 -26.32 9.46
C SER A 253 -42.25 -26.40 10.41
N VAL A 254 -43.07 -27.46 10.28
CA VAL A 254 -43.42 -28.50 11.28
C VAL A 254 -44.15 -29.61 10.52
#